data_AF-X1U6Z2-F1
#
_entry.id   AF-X1U6Z2-F1
#
_cell.length_a   1.000
_cell.length_b   1.000
_cell.length_c   1.000
_cell.angle_alpha   90.00
_cell.angle_beta   90.00
_cell.angle_gamma   90.00
#
_symmetry.space_group_name_H-M   'P 1'
#
loop_
_entity.id
_entity.type
_entity.pdbx_description
1 polymer ?
#
loop_
_entity_poly.entity_id
_entity_poly.type
_entity_poly.pdbx_seq_one_letter_code
_entity_poly.pdbx_strand_id
1 'polypeptide(L)'
;MEGTIALDLLGLVAVAFFVLLNGFFVAAEFSLVSVRRTRIAELVERGDAGAASVEKALENPDRVIAATQLGITLSSLSLGWIGEPALSHLIYPVVSLFPIGVQSEVSHTISAILAFS
;
A
#
# COMPACT_ATOMS: atom_id res chain seq x y z
N MET A 1 -24.97 8.12 17.30
CA MET A 1 -25.24 7.97 15.86
C MET A 1 -24.30 8.84 15.02
N GLU A 2 -24.13 10.12 15.34
CA GLU A 2 -23.19 11.02 14.61
C GLU A 2 -21.71 10.60 14.72
N GLY A 3 -21.28 10.12 15.89
CA GLY A 3 -19.90 9.65 16.09
C GLY A 3 -19.53 8.41 15.28
N THR A 4 -20.51 7.58 14.90
CA THR A 4 -20.27 6.36 14.09
C THR A 4 -20.04 6.72 12.63
N ILE A 5 -20.85 7.63 12.07
CA ILE A 5 -20.73 8.08 10.69
C ILE A 5 -19.38 8.80 10.45
N ALA A 6 -18.93 9.61 11.42
CA ALA A 6 -17.65 10.29 11.32
C ALA A 6 -16.45 9.31 11.28
N LEU A 7 -16.51 8.23 12.07
CA LEU A 7 -15.49 7.18 12.08
C LEU A 7 -15.51 6.37 10.78
N ASP A 8 -16.68 6.07 10.25
CA ASP A 8 -16.83 5.37 8.97
C ASP A 8 -16.28 6.21 7.80
N LEU A 9 -16.56 7.52 7.79
CA LEU A 9 -16.04 8.43 6.78
C LEU A 9 -14.51 8.55 6.86
N LEU A 10 -13.99 8.63 8.09
CA LEU A 10 -12.55 8.65 8.34
C LEU A 10 -11.89 7.35 7.85
N GLY A 11 -12.51 6.20 8.10
CA GLY A 11 -12.07 4.90 7.60
C GLY A 11 -12.01 4.86 6.07
N LEU A 12 -13.04 5.36 5.39
CA LEU A 12 -13.08 5.41 3.92
C LEU A 12 -11.99 6.33 3.34
N VAL A 13 -11.79 7.50 3.96
CA VAL A 13 -10.72 8.42 3.57
C VAL A 13 -9.35 7.79 3.79
N ALA A 14 -9.16 7.08 4.90
CA ALA A 14 -7.92 6.37 5.18
C ALA A 14 -7.65 5.25 4.16
N VAL A 15 -8.67 4.46 3.80
CA VAL A 15 -8.57 3.45 2.75
C VAL A 15 -8.17 4.08 1.41
N ALA A 16 -8.87 5.13 0.99
CA ALA A 16 -8.54 5.83 -0.26
C ALA A 16 -7.11 6.38 -0.24
N PHE A 17 -6.69 6.97 0.89
CA PHE A 17 -5.34 7.47 1.08
C PHE A 17 -4.29 6.36 0.95
N PHE A 18 -4.44 5.22 1.63
CA PHE A 18 -3.48 4.13 1.59
C PHE A 18 -3.43 3.42 0.22
N VAL A 19 -4.55 3.37 -0.51
CA VAL A 19 -4.57 2.89 -1.90
C VAL A 19 -3.77 3.82 -2.82
N LEU A 20 -4.00 5.14 -2.71
CA LEU A 20 -3.24 6.13 -3.48
C LEU A 20 -1.76 6.10 -3.12
N LEU A 21 -1.44 5.91 -1.84
CA LEU A 21 -0.06 5.82 -1.35
C LEU A 21 0.66 4.60 -1.93
N ASN A 22 0.00 3.45 -2.00
CA ASN A 22 0.52 2.28 -2.71
C ASN A 22 0.77 2.57 -4.19
N GLY A 23 -0.20 3.17 -4.88
CA GLY A 23 -0.05 3.57 -6.29
C GLY A 23 1.11 4.55 -6.51
N PHE A 24 1.31 5.48 -5.58
CA PHE A 24 2.45 6.40 -5.59
C PHE A 24 3.79 5.67 -5.47
N PHE A 25 3.93 4.72 -4.53
CA PHE A 25 5.17 3.97 -4.38
C PHE A 25 5.48 3.11 -5.61
N VAL A 26 4.47 2.45 -6.17
CA VAL A 26 4.59 1.68 -7.41
C VAL A 26 5.04 2.59 -8.55
N ALA A 27 4.38 3.74 -8.74
CA ALA A 27 4.77 4.70 -9.77
C ALA A 27 6.21 5.21 -9.58
N ALA A 28 6.62 5.48 -8.34
CA ALA A 28 7.98 5.91 -8.01
C ALA A 28 9.02 4.83 -8.38
N GLU A 29 8.79 3.57 -7.99
CA GLU A 29 9.67 2.44 -8.31
C GLU A 29 9.80 2.25 -9.84
N PHE A 30 8.67 2.20 -10.57
CA PHE A 30 8.69 2.08 -12.03
C PHE A 30 9.33 3.29 -12.73
N SER A 31 9.13 4.50 -12.22
CA SER A 31 9.76 5.70 -12.78
C SER A 31 11.29 5.64 -12.65
N LEU A 32 11.80 5.17 -11.50
CA LEU A 32 13.23 5.02 -11.24
C LEU A 32 13.87 3.96 -12.13
N VAL A 33 13.17 2.84 -12.36
CA VAL A 33 13.67 1.75 -13.21
C VAL A 33 13.60 2.10 -14.70
N SER A 34 12.61 2.90 -15.12
CA SER A 34 12.42 3.25 -16.53
C SER A 34 13.29 4.43 -17.02
N VAL A 35 13.78 5.28 -16.11
CA VAL A 35 14.51 6.50 -16.49
C VAL A 35 15.96 6.19 -16.90
N ARG A 36 16.44 6.90 -17.93
CA ARG A 36 17.82 6.77 -18.40
C ARG A 36 18.74 7.72 -17.65
N ARG A 37 19.83 7.19 -17.08
CA ARG A 37 20.85 7.98 -16.35
C ARG A 37 21.39 9.16 -17.17
N THR A 38 21.69 8.94 -18.45
CA THR A 38 22.18 9.99 -19.36
C THR A 38 21.20 11.15 -19.50
N ARG A 39 19.90 10.86 -19.55
CA ARG A 39 18.88 11.91 -19.64
C ARG A 39 18.79 12.74 -18.36
N ILE A 40 18.97 12.12 -17.20
CA ILE A 40 19.00 12.84 -15.92
C ILE A 40 20.26 13.70 -15.82
N ALA A 41 21.43 13.18 -16.21
CA ALA A 41 22.67 13.96 -16.25
C ALA A 41 22.53 15.21 -17.15
N GLU A 42 21.93 15.08 -18.34
CA GLU A 42 21.62 16.24 -19.20
C GLU A 42 20.71 17.28 -18.52
N LEU A 43 19.73 16.84 -17.71
CA LEU A 43 18.83 17.74 -16.99
C LEU A 43 19.54 18.43 -15.82
N VAL A 44 20.47 17.75 -15.15
CA VAL A 44 21.32 18.34 -14.11
C VAL A 44 22.20 19.44 -14.71
N GLU A 45 22.84 19.18 -15.85
CA GLU A 45 23.65 20.17 -16.56
C GLU A 45 22.83 21.39 -17.01
N ARG A 46 21.55 21.20 -17.34
CA ARG A 46 20.62 22.28 -17.69
C ARG A 46 20.08 23.05 -16.48
N GLY A 47 20.42 22.64 -15.26
CA GLY A 47 19.97 23.28 -14.02
C GLY A 47 18.52 22.98 -13.66
N ASP A 48 17.96 21.86 -14.13
CA ASP A 48 16.57 21.48 -13.82
C ASP A 48 16.40 21.19 -12.32
N ALA A 49 15.37 21.79 -11.73
CA ALA A 49 15.08 21.68 -10.31
C ALA A 49 14.62 20.26 -9.96
N GLY A 50 15.46 19.53 -9.22
CA GLY A 50 15.17 18.17 -8.77
C GLY A 50 15.90 17.09 -9.56
N ALA A 51 16.50 17.41 -10.72
CA ALA A 51 17.32 16.47 -11.47
C ALA A 51 18.50 15.94 -10.64
N ALA A 52 19.13 16.78 -9.83
CA ALA A 52 20.21 16.38 -8.93
C ALA A 52 19.75 15.40 -7.83
N SER A 53 18.50 15.52 -7.38
CA SER A 53 17.91 14.57 -6.42
C SER A 53 17.65 13.22 -7.07
N VAL A 54 17.14 13.22 -8.30
CA VAL A 54 16.91 12.00 -9.08
C VAL A 54 18.23 11.33 -9.45
N GLU A 55 19.27 12.10 -9.80
CA GLU A 55 20.61 11.58 -10.06
C GLU A 55 21.16 10.82 -8.85
N LYS A 56 21.10 11.43 -7.64
CA LYS A 56 21.48 10.77 -6.39
C LYS A 56 20.64 9.52 -6.10
N ALA A 57 19.34 9.56 -6.38
CA ALA A 57 18.47 8.39 -6.23
C ALA A 57 18.89 7.24 -7.17
N LEU A 58 19.33 7.59 -8.38
CA LEU A 58 19.84 6.63 -9.35
C LEU A 58 21.23 6.09 -8.97
N GLU A 59 22.09 6.82 -8.25
CA GLU A 59 23.40 6.29 -7.81
C GLU A 59 23.27 5.01 -6.97
N ASN A 60 22.23 4.94 -6.12
CA ASN A 60 21.96 3.79 -5.25
C ASN A 60 20.50 3.34 -5.40
N PRO A 61 20.11 2.78 -6.56
CA PRO A 61 18.72 2.48 -6.87
C PRO A 61 18.16 1.42 -5.93
N ASP A 62 18.96 0.43 -5.54
CA ASP A 62 18.57 -0.64 -4.61
C ASP A 62 18.07 -0.09 -3.27
N ARG A 63 18.69 0.99 -2.78
CA ARG A 63 18.29 1.63 -1.52
C ARG A 63 16.92 2.31 -1.66
N VAL A 64 16.68 2.96 -2.79
CA VAL A 64 15.40 3.64 -3.06
C VAL A 64 14.30 2.61 -3.27
N ILE A 65 14.58 1.55 -4.03
CA ILE A 65 13.68 0.41 -4.27
C ILE A 65 13.33 -0.28 -2.95
N ALA A 66 14.31 -0.56 -2.09
CA ALA A 66 14.04 -1.15 -0.78
C ALA A 66 13.16 -0.24 0.10
N ALA A 67 13.38 1.08 0.06
CA ALA A 67 12.55 2.04 0.79
C ALA A 67 11.11 2.09 0.25
N THR A 68 10.90 2.08 -1.07
CA THR A 68 9.56 2.05 -1.67
C THR A 68 8.83 0.76 -1.36
N GLN A 69 9.52 -0.39 -1.42
CA GLN A 69 8.94 -1.69 -1.08
C GLN A 69 8.52 -1.78 0.39
N LEU A 70 9.35 -1.29 1.32
CA LEU A 70 8.96 -1.17 2.71
C LEU A 70 7.75 -0.24 2.89
N GLY A 71 7.70 0.86 2.14
CA GLY A 71 6.55 1.77 2.11
C GLY A 71 5.26 1.08 1.64
N ILE A 72 5.34 0.29 0.56
CA ILE A 72 4.24 -0.54 0.05
C ILE A 72 3.77 -1.51 1.14
N THR A 73 4.71 -2.25 1.76
CA THR A 73 4.36 -3.20 2.83
C THR A 73 3.64 -2.52 3.98
N LEU A 74 4.19 -1.43 4.51
CA LEU A 74 3.56 -0.71 5.63
C LEU A 74 2.18 -0.14 5.26
N SER A 75 2.03 0.34 4.02
CA SER A 75 0.76 0.85 3.52
C SER A 75 -0.28 -0.25 3.37
N SER A 76 0.10 -1.40 2.83
CA SER A 76 -0.77 -2.57 2.66
C SER A 76 -1.16 -3.19 4.00
N LEU A 77 -0.23 -3.29 4.97
CA LEU A 77 -0.55 -3.74 6.33
C LEU A 77 -1.58 -2.80 6.99
N SER A 78 -1.39 -1.49 6.84
CA SER A 78 -2.32 -0.49 7.38
C SER A 78 -3.69 -0.57 6.72
N LEU A 79 -3.72 -0.73 5.39
CA LEU A 79 -4.94 -0.94 4.63
C LEU A 79 -5.68 -2.21 5.07
N GLY A 80 -4.95 -3.30 5.27
CA GLY A 80 -5.49 -4.58 5.75
C GLY A 80 -6.12 -4.45 7.13
N TRP A 81 -5.44 -3.78 8.08
CA TRP A 81 -5.99 -3.52 9.42
C TRP A 81 -7.29 -2.69 9.32
N ILE A 82 -7.28 -1.60 8.55
CA ILE A 82 -8.46 -0.74 8.40
C ILE A 82 -9.60 -1.48 7.68
N GLY A 83 -9.25 -2.38 6.74
CA GLY A 83 -10.19 -3.18 5.96
C GLY A 83 -10.73 -4.42 6.69
N GLU A 84 -10.08 -4.88 7.76
CA GLU A 84 -10.45 -6.10 8.49
C GLU A 84 -11.94 -6.13 8.92
N PRO A 85 -12.53 -5.06 9.50
CA PRO A 85 -13.94 -5.07 9.87
C PRO A 85 -14.86 -5.22 8.65
N ALA A 86 -14.52 -4.60 7.53
CA ALA A 86 -15.29 -4.71 6.30
C ALA A 86 -15.19 -6.12 5.69
N LEU A 87 -13.98 -6.68 5.67
CA LEU A 87 -13.72 -8.01 5.14
C LEU A 87 -14.37 -9.11 6.01
N SER A 88 -14.33 -8.97 7.33
CA SER A 88 -14.97 -9.91 8.26
C SER A 88 -16.50 -9.99 8.06
N HIS A 89 -17.19 -8.86 7.84
CA HIS A 89 -18.61 -8.84 7.51
C HIS A 89 -18.94 -9.54 6.18
N LEU A 90 -18.06 -9.44 5.19
CA LEU A 90 -18.19 -10.12 3.90
C LEU A 90 -17.93 -11.62 4.00
N ILE A 91 -16.99 -12.05 4.84
CA ILE A 91 -16.59 -13.45 5.01
C ILE A 91 -17.54 -14.21 5.95
N TYR A 92 -18.13 -13.55 6.96
CA TYR A 92 -19.03 -14.16 7.94
C TYR A 92 -20.16 -15.03 7.36
N PRO A 93 -20.93 -14.60 6.33
CA PRO A 93 -21.97 -15.45 5.73
C PRO A 93 -21.41 -16.72 5.09
N VAL A 94 -20.19 -16.68 4.53
CA VAL A 94 -19.53 -17.86 3.94
C VAL A 94 -19.03 -18.80 5.04
N VAL A 95 -18.51 -18.28 6.15
CA VAL A 95 -18.05 -19.07 7.30
C VAL A 95 -19.21 -19.72 8.05
N SER A 96 -20.37 -19.08 8.09
CA SER A 96 -21.58 -19.62 8.74
C SER A 96 -22.13 -20.90 8.08
N LEU A 97 -21.65 -21.24 6.87
CA LEU A 97 -21.97 -22.48 6.16
C LEU A 97 -21.12 -23.69 6.62
N PHE A 98 -20.07 -23.48 7.43
CA PHE A 98 -19.19 -24.54 7.94
C PHE A 98 -19.59 -25.00 9.36
N PRO A 99 -19.24 -26.22 9.82
CA PRO A 99 -19.60 -26.71 11.14
C PRO A 99 -18.94 -25.92 12.30
N ILE A 100 -19.71 -25.68 13.37
CA ILE A 100 -19.41 -24.78 14.52
C ILE A 100 -18.04 -24.98 15.18
N GLY A 101 -17.46 -26.18 15.10
CA GLY A 101 -16.20 -26.52 15.79
C GLY A 101 -14.90 -25.99 15.18
N VAL A 102 -14.93 -25.45 13.95
CA VAL A 102 -13.71 -25.05 13.20
C VAL A 102 -13.78 -23.58 12.71
N GLN A 103 -14.86 -22.86 13.03
CA GLN A 103 -15.17 -21.57 12.40
C GLN A 103 -14.25 -20.42 12.85
N SER A 104 -13.77 -20.40 14.11
CA SER A 104 -12.97 -19.27 14.62
C SER A 104 -11.55 -19.28 14.06
N GLU A 105 -10.87 -20.42 14.08
CA GLU A 105 -9.48 -20.56 13.60
C GLU A 105 -9.39 -20.43 12.08
N VAL A 106 -10.37 -20.98 11.36
CA VAL A 106 -10.43 -20.85 9.90
C VAL A 106 -10.80 -19.43 9.48
N SER A 107 -11.70 -18.74 10.20
CA SER A 107 -12.00 -17.31 9.95
C SER A 107 -10.78 -16.42 10.11
N HIS A 108 -10.05 -16.57 11.21
CA HIS A 108 -8.87 -15.73 11.46
C HIS A 108 -7.78 -15.97 10.43
N THR A 109 -7.54 -17.24 10.07
CA THR A 109 -6.51 -17.60 9.09
C THR A 109 -6.87 -17.11 7.68
N ILE A 110 -8.12 -17.31 7.25
CA ILE A 110 -8.57 -16.88 5.92
C ILE A 110 -8.65 -15.35 5.81
N SER A 111 -9.14 -14.68 6.86
CA SER A 111 -9.21 -13.21 6.87
C SER A 111 -7.81 -12.60 6.84
N ALA A 112 -6.85 -13.17 7.57
CA ALA A 112 -5.46 -12.74 7.49
C ALA A 112 -4.86 -12.97 6.10
N ILE A 113 -5.07 -14.15 5.50
CA ILE A 113 -4.58 -14.44 4.14
C ILE A 113 -5.16 -13.46 3.13
N LEU A 114 -6.47 -13.20 3.15
CA LEU A 114 -7.12 -12.27 2.22
C LEU A 114 -6.81 -10.80 2.49
N ALA A 115 -6.52 -10.42 3.73
CA ALA A 115 -6.11 -9.05 4.06
C ALA A 115 -4.66 -8.75 3.65
N PHE A 116 -3.83 -9.80 3.48
CA PHE A 116 -2.41 -9.68 3.15
C PHE A 116 -2.03 -10.30 1.78
N SER A 117 -3.02 -10.70 0.96
CA SER A 117 -2.84 -11.13 -0.44
C SER A 117 -3.32 -10.05 -1.41
#